data_AF-A0A9D5QHB2-F1
#
_entry.id   AF-A0A9D5QHB2-F1
#
_cell.length_a   1.000
_cell.length_b   1.000
_cell.length_c   1.000
_cell.angle_alpha   90.00
_cell.angle_beta   90.00
_cell.angle_gamma   90.00
#
_symmetry.space_group_name_H-M   'P 1'
#
loop_
_entity.id
_entity.type
_entity.pdbx_description
1 polymer ?
#
loop_
_entity_poly.entity_id
_entity_poly.type
_entity_poly.pdbx_seq_one_letter_code
_entity_poly.pdbx_strand_id
1 'polypeptide(L)'
;MNKLGLIAGNGQFPFILADHAHRKGRRIIAVGIKEETDPSLKNHVDQLHWVSLGQLSKIISIFKKEHVPEAVMAGQVKHNNLFANFALDLR
;
A
#
# COMPACT_ATOMS: atom_id res chain seq x y z
N MET A 1 5.91 9.64 -17.12
CA MET A 1 4.67 9.22 -16.42
C MET A 1 5.01 8.89 -14.97
N ASN A 2 4.47 9.65 -14.01
CA ASN A 2 4.85 9.52 -12.59
C ASN A 2 4.11 8.37 -11.91
N LYS A 3 4.86 7.35 -11.48
CA LYS A 3 4.35 6.29 -10.58
C LYS A 3 4.00 6.91 -9.22
N LEU A 4 3.02 6.35 -8.52
CA LEU A 4 2.66 6.71 -7.15
C LEU A 4 2.63 5.43 -6.31
N GLY A 5 3.35 5.45 -5.19
CA GLY A 5 3.26 4.40 -4.18
C GLY A 5 2.01 4.60 -3.33
N LEU A 6 1.22 3.55 -3.15
CA LEU A 6 0.07 3.56 -2.25
C LEU A 6 0.32 2.56 -1.13
N ILE A 7 0.46 3.03 0.11
CA ILE A 7 0.42 2.16 1.30
C ILE A 7 -1.03 2.10 1.74
N ALA A 8 -1.68 0.97 1.49
CA ALA A 8 -3.12 0.80 1.65
C ALA A 8 -3.45 0.21 3.03
N GLY A 9 -4.26 0.93 3.80
CA GLY A 9 -5.00 0.40 4.94
C GLY A 9 -6.38 -0.14 4.53
N ASN A 10 -7.28 -0.26 5.51
CA ASN A 10 -8.66 -0.65 5.30
C ASN A 10 -9.57 0.53 4.86
N GLY A 11 -10.82 0.20 4.48
CA GLY A 11 -11.83 1.17 4.10
C GLY A 11 -11.79 1.59 2.63
N GLN A 12 -12.54 2.65 2.29
CA GLN A 12 -12.76 3.06 0.89
C GLN A 12 -11.68 4.01 0.34
N PHE A 13 -10.88 4.63 1.20
CA PHE A 13 -9.91 5.65 0.79
C PHE A 13 -8.82 5.15 -0.18
N PRO A 14 -8.24 3.94 -0.02
CA PRO A 14 -7.31 3.38 -1.01
C PRO A 14 -7.90 3.30 -2.42
N PHE A 15 -9.16 2.87 -2.53
CA PHE A 15 -9.87 2.73 -3.81
C PHE A 15 -10.12 4.08 -4.48
N ILE A 16 -10.67 5.04 -3.73
CA ILE A 16 -10.94 6.40 -4.22
C ILE A 16 -9.66 7.06 -4.73
N LEU A 17 -8.57 6.91 -3.99
CA LEU A 17 -7.27 7.45 -4.38
C LEU A 17 -6.74 6.80 -5.65
N ALA A 18 -6.80 5.47 -5.73
CA ALA A 18 -6.30 4.72 -6.87
C ALA A 18 -7.07 5.07 -8.16
N ASP A 19 -8.40 5.06 -8.10
CA ASP A 19 -9.26 5.43 -9.23
C ASP A 19 -9.00 6.86 -9.72
N HIS A 20 -8.87 7.82 -8.79
CA HIS A 20 -8.62 9.20 -9.14
C HIS A 20 -7.22 9.41 -9.71
N ALA A 21 -6.21 8.70 -9.19
CA ALA A 21 -4.86 8.74 -9.71
C ALA A 21 -4.76 8.12 -11.12
N HIS A 22 -5.48 7.02 -11.39
CA HIS A 22 -5.61 6.46 -12.73
C HIS A 22 -6.26 7.44 -13.71
N ARG A 23 -7.33 8.14 -13.31
CA ARG A 23 -7.94 9.19 -14.14
C ARG A 23 -6.97 10.33 -14.46
N LYS A 24 -5.97 10.56 -13.61
CA LYS A 24 -4.87 11.52 -13.83
C LYS A 24 -3.68 10.92 -14.61
N GLY A 25 -3.81 9.71 -15.14
CA GLY A 25 -2.76 9.05 -15.92
C GLY A 25 -1.56 8.58 -15.10
N ARG A 26 -1.71 8.40 -13.78
CA ARG A 26 -0.66 7.86 -12.91
C ARG A 26 -0.75 6.35 -12.84
N ARG A 27 0.40 5.68 -12.77
CA ARG A 27 0.50 4.26 -12.43
C ARG A 27 0.60 4.09 -10.92
N ILE A 28 -0.19 3.19 -10.34
CA ILE A 28 -0.26 2.93 -8.91
C ILE A 28 0.43 1.62 -8.57
N ILE A 29 1.44 1.72 -7.72
CA ILE A 29 2.10 0.58 -7.09
C ILE A 29 1.62 0.53 -5.65
N ALA A 30 0.71 -0.39 -5.36
CA ALA A 30 0.13 -0.54 -4.04
C ALA A 30 0.90 -1.55 -3.18
N VAL A 31 0.99 -1.26 -1.90
CA VAL A 31 1.41 -2.18 -0.85
C VAL A 31 0.25 -2.30 0.14
N GLY A 32 -0.39 -3.46 0.14
CA GLY A 32 -1.44 -3.82 1.08
C GLY A 32 -0.89 -4.44 2.36
N ILE A 33 -1.48 -4.07 3.48
CA ILE A 33 -1.23 -4.65 4.80
C ILE A 33 -2.17 -5.86 4.95
N LYS A 34 -1.61 -7.04 5.21
CA LYS A 34 -2.38 -8.26 5.48
C LYS A 34 -3.39 -8.03 6.60
N GLU A 35 -4.58 -8.63 6.48
CA GLU A 35 -5.72 -8.48 7.41
C GLU A 35 -6.34 -7.07 7.49
N GLU A 36 -5.79 -6.07 6.80
CA GLU A 36 -6.33 -4.70 6.75
C GLU A 36 -6.81 -4.33 5.35
N THR A 37 -5.99 -4.54 4.34
CA THR A 37 -6.31 -4.16 2.97
C THR A 37 -7.25 -5.16 2.33
N ASP A 38 -8.32 -4.64 1.72
CA ASP A 38 -9.23 -5.45 0.92
C ASP A 38 -8.53 -5.97 -0.36
N PRO A 39 -8.50 -7.30 -0.61
CA PRO A 39 -7.84 -7.89 -1.78
C PRO A 39 -8.41 -7.43 -3.14
N SER A 40 -9.65 -6.91 -3.17
CA SER A 40 -10.25 -6.35 -4.38
C SER A 40 -9.55 -5.10 -4.89
N LEU A 41 -8.73 -4.44 -4.04
CA LEU A 41 -7.90 -3.30 -4.43
C LEU A 41 -6.99 -3.62 -5.64
N LYS A 42 -6.63 -4.89 -5.84
CA LYS A 42 -5.85 -5.35 -7.01
C LYS A 42 -6.45 -4.94 -8.36
N ASN A 43 -7.77 -4.73 -8.41
CA ASN A 43 -8.47 -4.35 -9.64
C ASN A 43 -8.40 -2.84 -9.92
N HIS A 44 -7.92 -2.05 -8.96
CA HIS A 44 -7.86 -0.58 -9.03
C HIS A 44 -6.41 -0.08 -9.10
N VAL A 45 -5.42 -0.96 -9.17
CA VAL A 45 -3.99 -0.61 -9.11
C VAL A 45 -3.21 -1.39 -10.15
N ASP A 46 -2.07 -0.86 -10.60
CA ASP A 46 -1.25 -1.54 -11.61
C ASP A 46 -0.49 -2.73 -11.03
N GLN A 47 -0.07 -2.63 -9.76
CA GLN A 47 0.54 -3.72 -9.01
C GLN A 47 0.14 -3.67 -7.55
N LEU A 48 -0.05 -4.84 -6.93
CA LEU A 48 -0.34 -4.99 -5.51
C LEU A 48 0.66 -5.96 -4.87
N HIS A 49 1.40 -5.47 -3.88
CA HIS A 49 2.28 -6.26 -3.03
C HIS A 49 1.70 -6.39 -1.62
N TRP A 50 2.04 -7.46 -0.92
CA TRP A 50 1.55 -7.72 0.43
C TRP A 50 2.68 -7.68 1.47
N VAL A 51 2.42 -6.99 2.57
CA VAL A 51 3.31 -6.90 3.73
C VAL A 51 2.54 -7.19 5.01
N SER A 52 3.24 -7.68 6.02
CA SER A 52 2.72 -7.69 7.40
C SER A 52 2.94 -6.31 8.03
N LEU A 53 2.15 -6.01 9.06
CA LEU A 53 2.34 -4.78 9.84
C LEU A 53 3.73 -4.77 10.49
N GLY A 54 4.43 -3.63 10.42
CA GLY A 54 5.79 -3.47 10.94
C GLY A 54 6.93 -3.70 9.93
N GLN A 55 6.62 -4.17 8.71
CA GLN A 55 7.63 -4.42 7.67
C GLN A 55 7.96 -3.18 6.82
N LEU A 56 8.37 -2.09 7.47
CA LEU A 56 8.65 -0.83 6.78
C LEU A 56 9.80 -0.95 5.78
N SER A 57 10.86 -1.69 6.12
CA SER A 57 12.01 -1.89 5.23
C SER A 57 11.61 -2.63 3.96
N LYS A 58 10.68 -3.58 4.06
CA LYS A 58 10.09 -4.26 2.90
C LYS A 58 9.28 -3.31 2.01
N ILE A 59 8.46 -2.43 2.59
CA ILE A 59 7.72 -1.40 1.83
C ILE A 59 8.70 -0.53 1.03
N ILE A 60 9.76 -0.03 1.69
CA ILE A 60 10.78 0.80 1.05
C ILE A 60 11.49 0.02 -0.08
N SER A 61 11.83 -1.24 0.15
CA SER A 61 12.46 -2.11 -0.86
C SER A 61 11.59 -2.27 -2.10
N ILE A 62 10.30 -2.53 -1.92
CA ILE A 62 9.32 -2.63 -3.01
C ILE A 62 9.27 -1.34 -3.83
N PHE A 63 9.10 -0.18 -3.17
CA PHE A 63 9.02 1.10 -3.87
C PHE A 63 10.32 1.46 -4.59
N LYS A 64 11.49 1.14 -4.03
CA LYS A 64 12.77 1.30 -4.74
C LYS A 64 12.86 0.41 -5.98
N LYS A 65 12.51 -0.87 -5.87
CA LYS A 65 12.51 -1.83 -6.98
C LYS A 65 11.54 -1.41 -8.10
N GLU A 66 10.37 -0.91 -7.71
CA GLU A 66 9.36 -0.41 -8.64
C GLU A 66 9.63 1.02 -9.13
N HIS A 67 10.75 1.65 -8.73
CA HIS A 67 11.13 3.00 -9.13
C HIS A 67 10.02 4.03 -8.84
N VAL A 68 9.42 3.94 -7.65
CA VAL A 68 8.36 4.83 -7.17
C VAL A 68 9.02 6.09 -6.57
N PRO A 69 8.76 7.29 -7.11
CA PRO A 69 9.41 8.52 -6.66
C PRO A 69 8.76 9.14 -5.40
N GLU A 70 7.47 8.88 -5.19
CA GLU A 70 6.71 9.39 -4.05
C GLU A 70 5.61 8.39 -3.67
N ALA A 71 5.22 8.41 -2.40
CA ALA A 71 4.22 7.52 -1.86
C ALA A 71 3.23 8.25 -0.95
N VAL A 72 2.03 7.70 -0.85
CA VAL A 72 0.93 8.18 0.01
C VAL A 72 0.36 7.02 0.82
N MET A 73 -0.09 7.32 2.02
CA MET A 73 -0.82 6.38 2.88
C MET A 73 -2.31 6.72 2.83
N ALA A 74 -3.16 5.71 2.61
CA ALA A 74 -4.61 5.90 2.59
C ALA A 74 -5.32 4.73 3.26
N GLY A 75 -6.38 5.00 3.99
CA GLY A 75 -7.11 4.01 4.78
C GLY A 75 -6.63 3.92 6.23
N GLN A 76 -7.35 3.14 7.04
CA GLN A 76 -7.04 2.99 8.47
C GLN A 76 -6.29 1.67 8.74
N VAL A 77 -5.63 1.59 9.88
CA VAL A 77 -5.04 0.35 10.40
C VAL A 77 -5.58 0.16 11.81
N LYS A 78 -6.18 -1.00 12.10
CA LYS A 78 -6.78 -1.24 13.42
C LYS A 78 -5.69 -1.55 14.45
N HIS A 79 -5.78 -0.91 15.62
CA HIS A 79 -4.80 -1.05 16.70
C HIS A 79 -4.68 -2.48 17.24
N ASN A 80 -5.73 -3.29 17.15
CA ASN A 80 -5.73 -4.68 17.62
C ASN A 80 -4.73 -5.57 16.86
N ASN A 81 -4.33 -5.17 15.65
CA ASN A 81 -3.35 -5.90 14.84
C ASN A 81 -1.89 -5.51 15.15
N LEU A 82 -1.64 -4.44 15.93
CA LEU A 82 -0.29 -4.11 16.39
C LEU A 82 0.31 -5.12 17.37
N PHE A 83 -0.52 -5.93 18.05
CA PHE A 83 -0.04 -6.84 19.11
C PHE A 83 -0.18 -8.33 18.78
N ALA A 84 -0.91 -8.69 17.71
CA ALA A 84 -1.17 -10.10 17.37
C ALA A 84 -0.23 -10.67 16.30
N ASN A 85 0.14 -9.88 15.27
CA ASN A 85 0.89 -10.35 14.09
C ASN A 85 1.92 -9.33 13.59
N PHE A 86 2.52 -8.58 14.52
CA PHE A 86 3.50 -7.54 14.20
C PHE A 86 4.85 -8.15 13.84
N ALA A 87 5.31 -7.90 12.61
CA ALA A 87 6.59 -8.38 12.11
C ALA A 87 7.51 -7.17 11.87
N LEU A 88 8.23 -6.77 12.91
CA LEU A 88 9.28 -5.75 12.82
C LEU A 88 10.40 -6.25 11.92
N ASP A 89 10.69 -5.52 10.85
CA ASP A 89 11.97 -5.63 10.19
C ASP A 89 12.96 -4.64 10.85
N LEU A 90 13.96 -5.19 11.54
CA LEU A 90 15.08 -4.42 12.06
C LEU A 90 16.15 -4.39 10.97
N ARG A 91 16.57 -3.18 10.62
CA ARG A 91 17.63 -2.94 9.65
C ARG A 91 18.97 -2.80 10.36
#